data_AF-A0A7J8UEC6-F1
#
_entry.id   AF-A0A7J8UEC6-F1
#
_cell.length_a   1.000
_cell.length_b   1.000
_cell.length_c   1.000
_cell.angle_alpha   90.00
_cell.angle_beta   90.00
_cell.angle_gamma   90.00
#
_symmetry.space_group_name_H-M   'P 1'
#
loop_
_entity.id
_entity.type
_entity.pdbx_description
1 polymer ?
#
loop_
_entity_poly.entity_id
_entity_poly.type
_entity_poly.pdbx_seq_one_letter_code
_entity_poly.pdbx_strand_id
1 'polypeptide(L)' 'STSWICRLCYGRSPTHGDLVELAEAVGIIARKFIREPGMQITIRSFHTGGVFTGGTTEHV' A
#
# COMPACT_ATOMS: atom_id res chain seq x y z
N SER A 1 21.10 13.39 1.23
CA SER A 1 21.36 11.95 1.42
C SER A 1 20.43 11.15 0.54
N THR A 2 20.96 10.23 -0.26
CA THR A 2 20.16 9.33 -1.10
C THR A 2 19.88 8.07 -0.28
N SER A 3 18.62 7.82 0.08
CA SER A 3 18.21 6.66 0.87
C SER A 3 17.73 5.53 -0.05
N TRP A 4 18.29 4.33 0.14
CA TRP A 4 17.96 3.12 -0.62
C TRP A 4 17.69 1.97 0.33
N ILE A 5 16.90 1.00 -0.10
CA ILE A 5 16.68 -0.26 0.62
C ILE A 5 17.37 -1.41 -0.11
N CYS A 6 17.93 -2.36 0.63
CA CYS A 6 18.62 -3.51 0.04
C CYS A 6 17.60 -4.49 -0.57
N ARG A 7 17.97 -5.15 -1.68
CA ARG A 7 17.09 -6.12 -2.39
C ARG A 7 16.59 -7.24 -1.49
N LEU A 8 17.46 -7.79 -0.64
CA LEU A 8 17.11 -8.86 0.30
C LEU A 8 16.29 -8.35 1.50
N CYS A 9 16.39 -7.06 1.83
CA CYS A 9 15.64 -6.41 2.89
C CYS A 9 14.20 -6.15 2.45
N TYR A 10 14.02 -5.76 1.18
CA TYR A 10 12.69 -5.59 0.59
C TYR A 10 12.06 -6.95 0.25
N GLY A 11 12.83 -7.86 -0.37
CA GLY A 11 12.39 -9.21 -0.70
C GLY A 11 11.64 -9.29 -2.03
N ARG A 12 10.46 -9.92 -2.03
CA ARG A 12 9.68 -10.22 -3.22
C ARG A 12 8.81 -9.04 -3.67
N SER A 13 8.76 -8.82 -4.98
CA SER A 13 7.85 -7.87 -5.63
C SER A 13 6.40 -8.30 -5.41
N PRO A 14 5.51 -7.43 -4.91
CA PRO A 14 4.09 -7.76 -4.70
C PRO A 14 3.33 -8.07 -6.00
N THR A 15 3.81 -7.56 -7.13
CA THR A 15 3.17 -7.72 -8.45
C THR A 15 3.66 -8.96 -9.20
N HIS A 16 4.94 -9.32 -9.05
CA HIS A 16 5.56 -10.39 -9.84
C HIS A 16 5.81 -11.67 -9.04
N GLY A 17 5.90 -11.60 -7.70
CA GLY A 17 6.16 -12.76 -6.85
C GLY A 17 7.63 -13.19 -6.76
N ASP A 18 8.49 -12.69 -7.64
CA ASP A 18 9.96 -12.88 -7.59
C ASP A 18 10.65 -11.76 -6.80
N LEU A 19 11.98 -11.86 -6.58
CA LEU A 19 12.75 -10.81 -5.91
C LEU A 19 12.65 -9.46 -6.66
N VAL A 20 12.61 -8.36 -5.91
CA VAL A 20 12.57 -7.00 -6.47
C VAL A 20 13.75 -6.72 -7.40
N GLU A 21 13.51 -5.99 -8.49
CA GLU A 21 14.56 -5.63 -9.43
C GLU A 21 15.50 -4.57 -8.83
N LEU A 22 16.77 -4.60 -9.24
CA LEU A 22 17.72 -3.57 -8.78
C LEU A 22 17.31 -2.20 -9.33
N ALA A 23 17.38 -1.19 -8.47
CA ALA A 23 16.95 0.19 -8.75
C ALA A 23 15.43 0.36 -9.03
N GLU A 24 14.59 -0.61 -8.66
CA GLU A 24 13.14 -0.43 -8.72
C GLU A 24 12.70 0.72 -7.79
N ALA A 25 11.81 1.57 -8.29
CA ALA A 25 11.31 2.76 -7.58
C ALA A 25 10.24 2.44 -6.53
N VAL A 26 10.56 1.53 -5.60
CA VAL A 26 9.64 0.99 -4.58
C VAL A 26 8.93 2.07 -3.74
N GLY A 27 9.58 3.21 -3.50
CA GLY A 27 8.97 4.33 -2.75
C GLY A 27 7.86 5.05 -3.53
N ILE A 28 8.01 5.20 -4.86
CA ILE A 28 6.98 5.79 -5.72
C ILE A 28 5.80 4.81 -5.81
N ILE A 29 6.09 3.53 -6.01
CA ILE A 29 5.12 2.44 -6.10
C ILE A 29 4.29 2.37 -4.81
N ALA A 30 4.95 2.27 -3.64
CA ALA A 30 4.28 2.21 -2.34
C ALA A 30 3.38 3.44 -2.07
N ARG A 31 3.85 4.64 -2.43
CA ARG A 31 3.06 5.86 -2.27
C ARG A 31 1.76 5.82 -3.09
N LYS A 32 1.79 5.27 -4.30
CA LYS A 32 0.61 5.13 -5.16
C LYS A 32 -0.37 4.10 -4.64
N PHE A 33 0.15 2.93 -4.23
CA PHE A 33 -0.63 1.87 -3.59
C PHE A 33 -1.42 2.32 -2.37
N ILE A 34 -0.96 3.33 -1.62
CA ILE A 34 -1.73 3.88 -0.51
C ILE A 34 -2.75 4.92 -0.99
N ARG A 35 -2.32 5.82 -1.88
CA ARG A 35 -3.09 7.00 -2.26
C ARG A 35 -4.33 6.66 -3.08
N GLU A 36 -4.21 5.81 -4.09
CA GLU A 36 -5.32 5.48 -4.99
C GLU A 36 -6.48 4.75 -4.29
N PRO A 37 -6.24 3.66 -3.52
CA PRO A 37 -7.33 3.04 -2.76
C PRO A 37 -7.83 3.95 -1.64
N GLY A 38 -6.97 4.77 -1.01
CA GLY A 38 -7.42 5.75 -0.01
C GLY A 38 -8.41 6.77 -0.58
N MET A 39 -8.16 7.26 -1.80
CA MET A 39 -9.09 8.12 -2.52
C MET A 39 -10.40 7.39 -2.84
N GLN A 40 -10.33 6.12 -3.27
CA GLN A 40 -11.53 5.31 -3.52
C GLN A 40 -12.37 5.11 -2.25
N ILE A 41 -11.74 4.80 -1.12
CA ILE A 41 -12.41 4.66 0.17
C ILE A 41 -13.07 5.98 0.56
N THR A 42 -12.37 7.11 0.37
CA THR A 42 -12.89 8.45 0.68
C THR A 42 -14.17 8.72 -0.11
N ILE A 43 -14.15 8.55 -1.44
CA ILE A 43 -15.33 8.77 -2.29
C ILE A 43 -16.46 7.81 -1.92
N ARG A 44 -16.14 6.53 -1.72
CA ARG A 44 -17.14 5.50 -1.35
C ARG A 44 -17.80 5.83 -0.01
N SER A 45 -17.05 6.28 0.98
CA SER A 45 -17.56 6.67 2.30
C SER A 45 -18.45 7.91 2.23
N PHE A 46 -18.07 8.94 1.46
CA PHE A 46 -18.89 10.14 1.27
C PHE A 46 -20.19 9.83 0.52
N HIS A 47 -20.14 9.02 -0.53
CA HIS A 47 -21.33 8.66 -1.31
C HIS A 47 -22.27 7.72 -0.53
N THR A 48 -21.75 6.86 0.34
CA THR A 48 -22.56 5.92 1.16
C THR A 48 -23.07 6.56 2.46
N GLY A 49 -22.71 7.80 2.77
CA GLY A 49 -23.21 8.52 3.95
C GLY A 49 -22.60 8.05 5.28
N GLY A 50 -21.35 7.57 5.28
CA GLY A 50 -20.60 7.35 6.53
C GLY A 50 -21.20 6.33 7.50
N VAL A 51 -21.82 5.24 7.02
CA VAL A 51 -22.24 4.14 7.89
C VAL A 51 -20.99 3.40 8.39
N PHE A 52 -20.52 3.77 9.59
CA PHE A 52 -19.51 3.04 10.34
C PHE A 52 -20.06 1.67 10.71
N THR A 53 -19.79 0.67 9.87
CA THR A 53 -19.74 -0.72 10.32
C THR A 53 -18.38 -0.89 10.99
N GLY A 54 -18.25 -0.40 12.22
CA GLY A 54 -17.13 -0.68 13.10
C GLY A 54 -17.14 -2.15 13.50
N GLY A 55 -16.83 -3.03 12.55
CA GLY A 55 -16.46 -4.41 12.82
C GLY A 55 -15.03 -4.39 13.35
N THR A 56 -14.93 -4.43 14.66
CA THR A 56 -13.73 -4.74 15.44
C THR A 56 -12.67 -5.50 14.65
N THR A 57 -11.53 -4.85 14.41
CA THR A 57 -10.26 -5.54 14.21
C THR A 57 -9.83 -6.09 15.56
N GLU A 58 -10.57 -7.08 16.05
CA GLU A 58 -10.23 -7.92 17.17
C GLU A 58 -9.68 -9.22 16.58
N HIS A 59 -8.37 -9.26 16.42
CA HIS A 59 -7.62 -10.50 16.53
C HIS A 59 -6.93 -10.45 17.89
N VAL A 60 -7.63 -10.91 18.93
CA VAL A 60 -7.07 -11.53 20.15
C VAL A 60 -7.93 -12.74 20.47
#